data_AF-A0A7V9CWT5-F1
#
_entry.id   AF-A0A7V9CWT5-F1
#
_cell.length_a   1.000
_cell.length_b   1.000
_cell.length_c   1.000
_cell.angle_alpha   90.00
_cell.angle_beta   90.00
_cell.angle_gamma   90.00
#
_symmetry.space_group_name_H-M   'P 1'
#
loop_
_entity.id
_entity.type
_entity.pdbx_description
1 polymer ?
#
loop_
_entity_poly.entity_id
_entity_poly.type
_entity_poly.pdbx_seq_one_letter_code
_entity_poly.pdbx_strand_id
1 'polypeptide(L)'
;VCTETYTVFSPQLRARGSTEAVEDDVAYERWIPADSSQSEQVVTLDVPPDGPFSYDGEYLKFRWRVAARRPRDRGLDAVRSREIRVLP
;
A
#
# COMPACT_ATOMS: atom_id res chain seq x y z
N VAL A 1 -3.68 -2.81 -3.43
CA VAL A 1 -3.44 -1.92 -2.27
C VAL A 1 -2.64 -0.72 -2.74
N CYS A 2 -3.09 0.48 -2.42
CA CYS A 2 -2.36 1.73 -2.52
C CYS A 2 -1.99 2.20 -1.12
N THR A 3 -0.73 2.52 -0.91
CA THR A 3 -0.24 3.12 0.33
C THR A 3 0.17 4.55 0.03
N GLU A 4 -0.30 5.47 0.87
CA GLU A 4 0.21 6.82 0.91
C GLU A 4 1.31 6.93 1.95
N THR A 5 2.40 7.59 1.58
CA THR A 5 3.51 7.93 2.48
C THR A 5 3.61 9.44 2.50
N TYR A 6 3.55 10.07 3.68
CA TYR A 6 3.60 11.52 3.82
C TYR A 6 4.52 11.99 4.94
N THR A 7 5.11 13.17 4.75
CA THR A 7 5.97 13.81 5.76
C THR A 7 5.15 14.75 6.65
N VAL A 8 5.24 14.56 7.97
CA VAL A 8 4.61 15.40 8.99
C VAL A 8 5.63 16.33 9.61
N PHE A 9 5.28 17.62 9.70
CA PHE A 9 6.10 18.64 10.36
C PHE A 9 5.46 19.03 11.71
N SER A 10 6.09 18.66 12.83
CA SER A 10 5.59 19.02 14.16
C SER A 10 6.22 20.32 14.69
N PRO A 11 5.42 21.32 15.12
CA PRO A 11 5.93 22.54 15.74
C PRO A 11 6.51 22.32 17.15
N GLN A 12 6.12 21.24 17.85
CA GLN A 12 6.46 21.03 19.28
C GLN A 12 7.90 20.57 19.52
N LEU A 13 8.62 20.15 18.48
CA LEU A 13 10.03 19.72 18.55
C LEU A 13 11.04 20.80 18.09
N ARG A 14 10.56 22.02 17.80
CA ARG A 14 11.39 23.13 17.25
C ARG A 14 12.51 23.63 18.15
N ALA A 15 12.63 23.17 19.39
CA ALA A 15 13.73 23.54 20.28
C ALA A 15 15.10 22.92 19.89
N ARG A 16 15.17 21.98 18.93
CA ARG A 16 16.42 21.26 18.59
C ARG A 16 16.76 21.10 17.09
N GLY A 17 16.06 21.77 16.18
CA GLY A 17 16.23 21.58 14.73
C GLY A 17 15.11 20.73 14.12
N SER A 18 14.80 20.96 12.84
CA SER A 18 13.65 20.41 12.12
C SER A 18 13.46 18.92 12.39
N THR A 19 12.28 18.53 12.87
CA THR A 19 11.92 17.13 13.11
C THR A 19 10.85 16.75 12.11
N GLU A 20 11.30 16.24 10.98
CA GLU A 20 10.46 15.62 9.95
C GLU A 20 10.18 14.18 10.38
N ALA A 21 8.90 13.79 10.39
CA ALA A 21 8.49 12.40 10.57
C ALA A 21 7.85 11.91 9.26
N VAL A 22 8.08 10.65 8.90
CA VAL A 22 7.44 10.01 7.75
C VAL A 22 6.42 9.02 8.27
N GLU A 23 5.19 9.12 7.79
CA GLU A 23 4.10 8.21 8.14
C GLU A 23 3.51 7.58 6.88
N ASP A 24 2.89 6.41 7.05
CA ASP A 24 2.23 5.64 6.00
C ASP A 24 0.76 5.37 6.37
N ASP A 25 -0.15 5.50 5.41
CA ASP A 25 -1.55 5.08 5.54
C ASP A 25 -2.05 4.33 4.28
N VAL A 26 -3.20 3.67 4.39
CA VAL A 26 -3.84 2.94 3.29
C VAL A 26 -4.79 3.88 2.55
N ALA A 27 -4.31 4.46 1.45
CA ALA A 27 -5.13 5.27 0.56
C ALA A 27 -6.23 4.44 -0.16
N TYR A 28 -5.94 3.18 -0.49
CA TYR A 28 -6.94 2.28 -1.07
C TYR A 28 -6.58 0.82 -0.84
N GLU A 29 -7.54 -0.01 -0.46
CA GLU A 29 -7.39 -1.46 -0.52
C GLU A 29 -8.66 -2.18 -0.93
N ARG A 30 -8.45 -3.30 -1.63
CA ARG A 30 -9.50 -4.25 -1.97
C ARG A 30 -8.90 -5.64 -1.95
N TRP A 31 -9.53 -6.51 -1.18
CA TRP A 31 -9.20 -7.92 -1.10
C TRP A 31 -10.38 -8.72 -1.64
N ILE A 32 -10.08 -9.70 -2.48
CA ILE A 32 -11.08 -10.67 -2.92
C ILE A 32 -10.68 -12.06 -2.44
N PRO A 33 -11.64 -12.90 -1.99
CA PRO A 33 -11.36 -14.29 -1.67
C PRO A 33 -10.86 -15.02 -2.92
N ALA A 34 -9.93 -15.95 -2.74
CA ALA A 34 -9.45 -16.82 -3.79
C ALA A 34 -9.63 -18.29 -3.38
N ASP A 35 -10.04 -19.15 -4.31
CA ASP A 35 -10.34 -20.57 -4.03
C ASP A 35 -9.06 -21.37 -3.81
N SER A 36 -8.75 -21.65 -2.55
CA SER A 36 -7.53 -22.33 -2.12
C SER A 36 -7.42 -23.80 -2.58
N SER A 37 -8.47 -24.37 -3.16
CA SER A 37 -8.44 -25.72 -3.74
C SER A 37 -7.73 -25.78 -5.09
N GLN A 38 -7.59 -24.65 -5.79
CA GLN A 38 -6.94 -24.58 -7.10
C GLN A 38 -5.44 -24.30 -6.97
N SER A 39 -4.62 -25.00 -7.76
CA SER A 39 -3.18 -24.77 -7.82
C SER A 39 -2.80 -23.48 -8.56
N GLU A 40 -3.66 -23.02 -9.46
CA GLU A 40 -3.54 -21.76 -10.19
C GLU A 40 -4.83 -20.96 -10.05
N GLN A 41 -4.71 -19.66 -9.80
CA GLN A 41 -5.83 -18.75 -9.62
C GLN A 41 -5.60 -17.53 -10.52
N VAL A 42 -6.56 -17.26 -11.40
CA VAL A 42 -6.57 -16.05 -12.22
C VAL A 42 -7.62 -15.10 -11.64
N VAL A 43 -7.18 -13.89 -11.32
CA VAL A 43 -8.01 -12.88 -10.68
C VAL A 43 -7.88 -11.57 -11.45
N THR A 44 -9.01 -10.93 -11.71
CA THR A 44 -9.07 -9.58 -12.27
C THR A 44 -9.33 -8.58 -11.14
N LEU A 45 -8.49 -7.55 -11.04
CA LEU A 45 -8.65 -6.43 -10.11
C LEU A 45 -8.72 -5.16 -10.92
N ASP A 46 -9.79 -4.39 -10.71
CA ASP A 46 -9.93 -3.06 -11.30
C ASP A 46 -9.19 -2.02 -10.45
N VAL A 47 -8.55 -1.06 -11.11
CA VAL A 47 -8.10 0.16 -10.45
C VAL A 47 -9.34 1.02 -10.17
N PRO A 48 -9.57 1.48 -8.92
CA PRO A 48 -10.72 2.33 -8.62
C PRO A 48 -10.65 3.65 -9.41
N PRO A 49 -11.77 4.12 -9.98
CA PRO A 49 -11.80 5.32 -10.82
C PRO A 49 -11.46 6.60 -10.05
N ASP A 50 -11.67 6.60 -8.74
CA ASP A 50 -11.38 7.67 -7.79
C ASP A 50 -10.06 7.45 -7.01
N GLY A 51 -9.30 6.41 -7.36
CA GLY A 51 -8.01 6.13 -6.73
C GLY A 51 -6.90 7.06 -7.20
N PRO A 52 -5.87 7.30 -6.38
CA PRO A 52 -4.72 8.10 -6.77
C PRO A 52 -3.87 7.39 -7.83
N PHE A 53 -3.24 8.16 -8.72
CA PHE A 53 -2.19 7.64 -9.59
C PHE A 53 -0.90 7.33 -8.80
N SER A 54 -0.02 6.52 -9.36
CA SER A 54 1.31 6.34 -8.79
C SER A 54 2.08 7.67 -8.81
N TYR A 55 2.56 8.09 -7.65
CA TYR A 55 3.24 9.37 -7.47
C TYR A 55 4.42 9.22 -6.52
N ASP A 56 5.57 9.82 -6.85
CA ASP A 56 6.76 9.84 -6.01
C ASP A 56 7.26 11.30 -5.88
N GLY A 57 6.61 12.04 -4.99
CA GLY A 57 7.01 13.39 -4.62
C GLY A 57 7.92 13.41 -3.39
N GLU A 58 8.44 14.59 -3.06
CA GLU A 58 9.33 14.79 -1.91
C GLU A 58 8.64 14.49 -0.58
N TYR A 59 7.42 15.00 -0.38
CA TYR A 59 6.67 14.89 0.88
C TYR A 59 5.43 13.99 0.81
N LEU A 60 5.07 13.50 -0.37
CA LEU A 60 3.91 12.64 -0.58
C LEU A 60 4.21 11.62 -1.68
N LYS A 61 3.90 10.36 -1.40
CA LYS A 61 4.06 9.26 -2.35
C LYS A 61 2.82 8.39 -2.33
N PHE A 62 2.36 7.95 -3.50
CA PHE A 62 1.33 6.94 -3.66
C PHE A 62 1.92 5.72 -4.36
N ARG A 63 2.01 4.60 -3.64
CA ARG A 63 2.60 3.34 -4.14
C ARG A 63 1.56 2.25 -4.24
N TRP A 64 1.45 1.67 -5.43
CA TRP A 64 0.50 0.61 -5.73
C TRP A 64 1.15 -0.75 -5.76
N ARG A 65 0.47 -1.73 -5.17
CA ARG A 65 0.88 -3.14 -5.20
C ARG A 65 -0.30 -4.07 -5.37
N VAL A 66 -0.06 -5.14 -6.13
CA VAL A 66 -0.89 -6.35 -6.13
C VAL A 66 -0.30 -7.30 -5.09
N ALA A 67 -1.12 -7.75 -4.16
CA ALA A 67 -0.70 -8.63 -3.08
C ALA A 67 -1.57 -9.89 -3.04
N ALA A 68 -0.93 -11.03 -2.79
CA ALA A 68 -1.56 -12.29 -2.48
C ALA A 68 -1.19 -12.67 -1.04
N ARG A 69 -2.20 -13.00 -0.24
CA ARG A 69 -2.06 -13.39 1.16
C ARG A 69 -2.63 -14.80 1.31
N ARG A 70 -1.83 -15.72 1.84
CA ARG A 70 -2.27 -17.06 2.22
C ARG A 70 -2.26 -17.17 3.74
N PRO A 71 -3.45 -17.28 4.37
CA PRO A 71 -3.55 -17.55 5.79
C PRO A 71 -2.83 -18.85 6.17
N ARG A 72 -2.15 -18.86 7.33
CA ARG A 72 -1.53 -20.07 7.88
C ARG A 72 -2.14 -20.38 9.24
N ASP A 73 -2.37 -21.66 9.52
CA ASP A 73 -2.96 -22.11 10.80
C ASP A 73 -2.06 -21.78 12.01
N ARG A 74 -0.76 -21.61 11.78
CA ARG A 74 0.21 -21.18 12.78
C ARG A 74 1.21 -20.21 12.19
N GLY A 75 1.51 -19.15 12.94
CA GLY A 75 2.49 -18.13 12.55
C GLY A 75 1.89 -17.01 11.70
N LEU A 76 2.76 -16.21 11.10
CA LEU A 76 2.36 -15.10 10.24
C LEU A 76 1.90 -15.61 8.87
N ASP A 77 0.93 -14.89 8.30
CA ASP A 77 0.44 -15.18 6.97
C ASP A 77 1.53 -15.02 5.92
N ALA A 78 1.53 -15.92 4.94
CA ALA A 78 2.43 -15.79 3.82
C ALA A 78 1.90 -14.70 2.89
N VAL A 79 2.67 -13.62 2.74
CA VAL A 79 2.34 -12.51 1.83
C VAL A 79 3.36 -12.46 0.72
N ARG A 80 2.87 -12.37 -0.53
CA ARG A 80 3.68 -12.03 -1.69
C ARG A 80 3.08 -10.81 -2.35
N SER A 81 3.90 -9.85 -2.75
CA SER A 81 3.42 -8.66 -3.45
C SER A 81 4.30 -8.32 -4.64
N ARG A 82 3.72 -7.60 -5.59
CA ARG A 82 4.42 -6.97 -6.72
C ARG A 82 3.94 -5.54 -6.85
N GLU A 83 4.90 -4.63 -7.02
CA GLU A 83 4.61 -3.24 -7.31
C GLU A 83 4.06 -3.10 -8.73
N ILE A 84 3.12 -2.17 -8.90
CA ILE A 84 2.57 -1.78 -10.20
C ILE A 84 2.55 -0.26 -10.29
N ARG A 85 2.51 0.27 -11.51
CA ARG A 85 2.31 1.70 -11.75
C ARG A 85 0.91 1.95 -12.29
N VAL A 86 0.19 2.84 -11.64
CA VAL A 86 -1.09 3.38 -12.10
C VAL A 86 -0.80 4.73 -12.73
N LEU A 87 -1.15 4.87 -14.00
CA LEU A 87 -0.89 6.08 -14.79
C LEU A 87 -2.12 7.00 -14.79
N PRO A 88 -1.92 8.32 -15.03
CA PRO A 88 -2.98 9.30 -15.23
C PRO A 88 -4.00 8.91 -16.31
#